data_AF-A0A1G2B2V3-F1
#
_entry.id   AF-A0A1G2B2V3-F1
#
_cell.length_a   1.000
_cell.length_b   1.000
_cell.length_c   1.000
_cell.angle_alpha   90.00
_cell.angle_beta   90.00
_cell.angle_gamma   90.00
#
_symmetry.space_group_name_H-M   'P 1'
#
loop_
_entity.id
_entity.type
_entity.pdbx_description
1 polymer ?
#
loop_
_entity_poly.entity_id
_entity_poly.type
_entity_poly.pdbx_seq_one_letter_code
_entity_poly.pdbx_strand_id
1 'polypeptide(L)'
;MVPLIAVVAGFSYAFAQLSDQVIVTATVPSSPPLEEETTVRFTGLAYPGSDVTIRRNGTILATVPADPQARFDVSVNIDPGIYTFTVFGEDVQGRFGRESNFTLSLTEGTITTISGIFLGPTIEVTASAIQIGDTVTTLGATAPGSDVTLFVSSTLTGAGGVITSADSTFQVQADGDGLWSRAFIASDLGVGTHDMRAKAASPDDQISEFSNTLRVEVAAAPDACTGMSPGDINCDGSVNLIDFSIMLFFWQQTSPSNARADINADSVVNIVDFSIMLFHWTG
;
A
#
# COMPACT_ATOMS: atom_id res chain seq x y z
N MET A 1 54.40 -3.87 64.29
CA MET A 1 53.81 -3.44 63.00
C MET A 1 52.81 -4.50 62.59
N VAL A 2 51.52 -4.17 62.62
CA VAL A 2 50.41 -5.08 62.23
C VAL A 2 49.98 -4.67 60.82
N PRO A 3 49.79 -5.60 59.87
CA PRO A 3 49.42 -5.23 58.51
C PRO A 3 48.00 -4.69 58.46
N LEU A 4 47.83 -3.53 57.84
CA LEU A 4 46.53 -2.94 57.50
C LEU A 4 46.06 -3.60 56.19
N ILE A 5 44.98 -4.38 56.23
CA ILE A 5 44.37 -4.93 55.02
C ILE A 5 43.31 -3.94 54.55
N ALA A 6 43.57 -3.28 53.41
CA ALA A 6 42.58 -2.48 52.72
C ALA A 6 41.73 -3.39 51.83
N VAL A 7 40.43 -3.48 52.09
CA VAL A 7 39.48 -4.11 51.18
C VAL A 7 38.80 -2.99 50.40
N VAL A 8 39.02 -2.98 49.08
CA VAL A 8 38.40 -2.00 48.17
C VAL A 8 37.16 -2.64 47.57
N ALA A 9 35.99 -2.16 47.98
CA ALA A 9 34.74 -2.24 47.23
C ALA A 9 34.37 -0.80 46.86
N GLY A 10 33.87 -0.55 45.65
CA GLY A 10 33.75 0.79 45.04
C GLY A 10 33.20 1.93 45.93
N PHE A 11 33.54 3.16 45.53
CA PHE A 11 33.14 4.48 46.08
C PHE A 11 32.99 4.65 47.60
N SER A 12 33.55 3.79 48.44
CA SER A 12 33.48 3.94 49.89
C SER A 12 34.72 3.37 50.59
N TYR A 13 35.17 4.05 51.63
CA TYR A 13 36.30 3.63 52.46
C TYR A 13 35.76 2.97 53.73
N ALA A 14 36.23 1.76 54.06
CA ALA A 14 35.92 1.08 55.31
C ALA A 14 37.20 0.83 56.13
N PHE A 15 37.16 1.15 57.42
CA PHE A 15 38.23 0.80 58.37
C PHE A 15 37.75 -0.38 59.24
N ALA A 16 38.57 -1.41 59.39
CA ALA A 16 38.31 -2.53 60.28
C ALA A 16 39.38 -2.59 61.38
N GLN A 17 38.94 -2.76 62.63
CA GLN A 17 39.81 -3.01 63.78
C GLN A 17 39.51 -4.42 64.30
N LEU A 18 40.55 -5.26 64.46
CA LEU A 18 40.43 -6.63 64.93
C LEU A 18 40.08 -6.68 66.43
N SER A 19 38.79 -6.87 66.69
CA SER A 19 38.20 -7.45 67.90
C SER A 19 37.23 -8.54 67.41
N ASP A 20 36.96 -9.58 68.19
CA ASP A 20 36.28 -10.84 67.81
C ASP A 20 34.84 -10.73 67.22
N GLN A 21 34.40 -9.54 66.80
CA GLN A 21 33.24 -9.34 65.94
C GLN A 21 33.53 -8.27 64.88
N VAL A 22 33.39 -8.65 63.61
CA VAL A 22 33.34 -7.70 62.50
C VAL A 22 31.93 -7.11 62.46
N ILE A 23 31.77 -5.88 62.93
CA ILE A 23 30.53 -5.13 62.80
C ILE A 23 30.59 -4.35 61.48
N VAL A 24 29.81 -4.77 60.50
CA VAL A 24 29.62 -4.04 59.24
C VAL A 24 28.36 -3.19 59.39
N THR A 25 28.53 -1.88 59.59
CA THR A 25 27.43 -0.92 59.56
C THR A 25 27.31 -0.34 58.16
N ALA A 26 26.19 -0.59 57.49
CA ALA A 26 25.83 0.05 56.22
C ALA A 26 24.73 1.08 56.49
N THR A 27 24.92 2.32 56.04
CA THR A 27 23.86 3.33 56.04
C THR A 27 23.05 3.18 54.77
N VAL A 28 21.78 2.79 54.90
CA VAL A 28 20.81 2.86 53.80
C VAL A 28 20.32 4.30 53.71
N PRO A 29 20.26 4.94 52.53
CA PRO A 29 19.63 6.25 52.39
C PRO A 29 18.20 6.20 52.93
N SER A 30 17.79 7.25 53.66
CA SER A 30 16.48 7.33 54.35
C SER A 30 15.28 7.43 53.41
N SER A 31 15.55 7.58 52.11
CA SER A 31 14.59 7.61 51.01
C SER A 31 15.17 6.75 49.89
N PRO A 32 14.38 5.88 49.24
CA PRO A 32 14.73 5.34 47.93
C PRO A 32 15.12 6.50 46.98
N PRO A 33 16.00 6.27 45.98
CA PRO A 33 16.12 7.19 44.86
C PRO A 33 14.73 7.45 44.28
N LEU A 34 14.42 8.69 43.94
CA LEU A 34 13.19 9.00 43.22
C LEU A 34 13.30 8.33 41.85
N GLU A 35 12.51 7.29 41.61
CA GLU A 35 12.40 6.70 40.27
C GLU A 35 11.66 7.70 39.40
N GLU A 36 12.41 8.39 38.55
CA GLU A 36 11.85 9.36 37.62
C GLU A 36 11.19 8.61 36.47
N GLU A 37 9.86 8.75 36.34
CA GLU A 37 9.12 8.08 35.28
C GLU A 37 9.58 8.59 33.90
N THR A 38 9.90 7.66 33.02
CA THR A 38 10.20 7.96 31.62
C THR A 38 8.94 7.72 30.80
N THR A 39 8.51 8.72 30.04
CA THR A 39 7.27 8.66 29.28
C THR A 39 7.55 8.90 27.81
N VAL A 40 6.90 8.12 26.95
CA VAL A 40 6.82 8.40 25.52
C VAL A 40 5.40 8.83 25.16
N ARG A 41 5.26 9.92 24.42
CA ARG A 41 3.97 10.44 23.94
C ARG A 41 3.92 10.42 22.43
N PHE A 42 2.84 9.88 21.86
CA PHE A 42 2.59 9.84 20.43
C PHE A 42 1.38 10.71 20.11
N THR A 43 1.53 11.61 19.14
CA THR A 43 0.45 12.49 18.69
C THR A 43 0.40 12.56 17.18
N GLY A 44 -0.81 12.52 16.63
CA GLY A 44 -0.96 12.47 15.19
C GLY A 44 -2.39 12.38 14.67
N LEU A 45 -2.48 12.13 13.37
CA LEU A 45 -3.67 11.88 12.59
C LEU A 45 -3.68 10.44 12.06
N ALA A 46 -4.86 9.80 12.12
CA ALA A 46 -5.13 8.45 11.62
C ALA A 46 -6.45 8.43 10.82
N TYR A 47 -7.39 7.56 11.18
CA TYR A 47 -8.71 7.46 10.56
C TYR A 47 -9.80 7.72 11.61
N PRO A 48 -10.87 8.48 11.33
CA PRO A 48 -11.92 8.78 12.30
C PRO A 48 -12.50 7.52 12.95
N GLY A 49 -12.51 7.48 14.28
CA GLY A 49 -13.08 6.35 15.04
C GLY A 49 -12.33 5.02 14.92
N SER A 50 -11.16 5.00 14.28
CA SER A 50 -10.30 3.81 14.19
C SER A 50 -9.41 3.62 15.41
N ASP A 51 -9.02 2.37 15.66
CA ASP A 51 -7.98 2.05 16.63
C ASP A 51 -6.59 2.28 16.03
N VAL A 52 -5.78 3.08 16.72
CA VAL A 52 -4.36 3.28 16.45
C VAL A 52 -3.56 2.39 17.39
N THR A 53 -2.79 1.48 16.83
CA THR A 53 -1.94 0.55 17.58
C THR A 53 -0.49 0.96 17.50
N ILE A 54 0.16 1.00 18.67
CA ILE A 54 1.59 1.27 18.82
C ILE A 54 2.24 0.01 19.32
N ARG A 55 3.25 -0.47 18.57
CA ARG A 55 4.12 -1.57 18.98
C ARG A 55 5.48 -1.05 19.39
N ARG A 56 6.09 -1.71 20.37
CA ARG A 56 7.48 -1.57 20.79
C ARG A 56 8.20 -2.89 20.51
N ASN A 57 9.21 -2.86 19.65
CA ASN A 57 9.99 -4.05 19.26
C ASN A 57 9.09 -5.25 18.87
N GLY A 58 8.02 -4.98 18.11
CA GLY A 58 7.05 -5.98 17.66
C GLY A 58 5.95 -6.37 18.66
N THR A 59 6.02 -5.95 19.92
CA THR A 59 4.98 -6.22 20.93
C THR A 59 4.05 -5.01 21.08
N ILE A 60 2.74 -5.23 21.22
CA ILE A 60 1.78 -4.13 21.44
C ILE A 60 2.13 -3.41 22.75
N LEU A 61 2.32 -2.09 22.65
CA LEU A 61 2.56 -1.20 23.78
C LEU A 61 1.26 -0.51 24.21
N ALA A 62 0.48 -0.02 23.24
CA ALA A 62 -0.80 0.64 23.47
C ALA A 62 -1.68 0.56 22.23
N THR A 63 -2.99 0.64 22.46
CA THR A 63 -4.01 0.85 21.42
C THR A 63 -4.93 1.98 21.92
N VAL A 64 -5.16 2.98 21.08
CA VAL A 64 -5.97 4.16 21.40
C VAL A 64 -6.90 4.47 20.23
N PRO A 65 -8.19 4.79 20.46
CA PRO A 65 -9.07 5.22 19.39
C PRO A 65 -8.72 6.65 18.94
N ALA A 66 -8.77 6.89 17.64
CA ALA A 66 -8.72 8.24 17.09
C ALA A 66 -10.09 8.93 17.25
N ASP A 67 -10.07 10.23 17.53
CA ASP A 67 -11.28 11.04 17.68
C ASP A 67 -12.03 11.20 16.32
N PRO A 68 -13.25 11.78 16.31
CA PRO A 68 -13.97 12.05 15.05
C PRO A 68 -13.29 13.02 14.08
N GLN A 69 -12.18 13.65 14.48
CA GLN A 69 -11.32 14.47 13.61
C GLN A 69 -10.01 13.74 13.26
N ALA A 70 -10.01 12.41 13.43
CA ALA A 70 -8.88 11.50 13.23
C ALA A 70 -7.66 11.75 14.13
N ARG A 71 -7.75 12.56 15.18
CA ARG A 71 -6.61 12.82 16.08
C ARG A 71 -6.46 11.72 17.10
N PHE A 72 -5.22 11.34 17.38
CA PHE A 72 -4.87 10.47 18.51
C PHE A 72 -3.78 11.10 19.36
N ASP A 73 -3.82 10.81 20.65
CA ASP A 73 -2.85 11.25 21.65
C ASP A 73 -2.75 10.18 22.73
N VAL A 74 -1.55 9.64 22.94
CA VAL A 74 -1.31 8.59 23.92
C VAL A 74 0.06 8.74 24.55
N SER A 75 0.09 8.61 25.87
CA SER A 75 1.32 8.64 26.67
C SER A 75 1.47 7.31 27.40
N VAL A 76 2.68 6.74 27.36
CA VAL A 76 2.98 5.44 27.98
C VAL A 76 4.28 5.55 28.77
N ASN A 77 4.26 5.07 30.01
CA ASN A 77 5.45 4.92 30.83
C ASN A 77 6.26 3.71 30.36
N ILE A 78 7.57 3.89 30.24
CA ILE A 78 8.46 2.90 29.64
C ILE A 78 9.87 3.07 30.21
N ASP A 79 10.59 1.96 30.41
CA ASP A 79 11.99 2.02 30.85
C ASP A 79 12.86 2.83 29.86
N PRO A 80 13.93 3.50 30.33
CA PRO A 80 14.90 4.12 29.44
C PRO A 80 15.61 3.09 28.57
N GLY A 81 15.89 3.45 27.32
CA GLY A 81 16.51 2.52 26.37
C GLY A 81 16.28 2.90 24.92
N ILE A 82 16.83 2.09 24.00
CA ILE A 82 16.65 2.26 22.56
C ILE A 82 15.50 1.36 22.12
N TYR A 83 14.49 1.96 21.49
CA TYR A 83 13.31 1.25 21.01
C TYR A 83 13.04 1.57 19.56
N THR A 84 12.48 0.58 18.86
CA THR A 84 11.78 0.82 17.59
C THR A 84 10.29 0.73 17.84
N PHE A 85 9.60 1.83 17.57
CA PHE A 85 8.16 1.93 17.64
C PHE A 85 7.55 1.80 16.25
N THR A 86 6.47 1.03 16.17
CA THR A 86 5.66 0.90 14.95
C THR A 86 4.27 1.41 15.25
N VAL A 87 3.80 2.39 14.47
CA VAL A 87 2.46 2.98 14.59
C VAL A 87 1.67 2.62 13.33
N PHE A 88 0.48 2.08 13.50
CA PHE A 88 -0.41 1.73 12.39
C PHE A 88 -1.86 1.79 12.85
N GLY A 89 -2.78 1.84 11.89
CA GLY A 89 -4.22 1.86 12.15
C GLY A 89 -4.96 0.96 11.17
N GLU A 90 -6.16 0.56 11.58
CA GLU A 90 -7.14 -0.16 10.76
C GLU A 90 -8.39 0.69 10.70
N ASP A 91 -8.83 1.11 9.50
CA ASP A 91 -10.02 1.95 9.40
C ASP A 91 -11.31 1.18 9.79
N VAL A 92 -12.41 1.90 9.95
CA VAL A 92 -13.70 1.33 10.36
C VAL A 92 -14.30 0.30 9.38
N GLN A 93 -13.72 0.17 8.18
CA GLN A 93 -14.09 -0.82 7.18
C GLN A 93 -13.12 -2.02 7.16
N GLY A 94 -12.18 -2.08 8.10
CA GLY A 94 -11.22 -3.18 8.25
C GLY A 94 -10.00 -3.09 7.35
N ARG A 95 -9.72 -1.93 6.74
CA ARG A 95 -8.54 -1.76 5.89
C ARG A 95 -7.34 -1.33 6.71
N PHE A 96 -6.23 -2.04 6.53
CA PHE A 96 -4.98 -1.71 7.19
C PHE A 96 -4.24 -0.58 6.47
N GLY A 97 -3.84 0.41 7.24
CA GLY A 97 -2.87 1.43 6.83
C GLY A 97 -1.46 0.88 6.70
N ARG A 98 -0.57 1.66 6.09
CA ARG A 98 0.86 1.36 6.08
C ARG A 98 1.47 1.66 7.45
N GLU A 99 2.35 0.78 7.93
CA GLU A 99 3.05 0.96 9.20
C GLU A 99 4.09 2.11 9.13
N SER A 100 4.10 2.97 10.15
CA SER A 100 5.13 4.00 10.38
C SER A 100 6.11 3.54 11.46
N ASN A 101 7.42 3.66 11.21
CA ASN A 101 8.45 3.17 12.11
C ASN A 101 9.37 4.29 12.61
N PHE A 102 9.62 4.33 13.93
CA PHE A 102 10.45 5.34 14.59
C PHE A 102 11.44 4.67 15.54
N THR A 103 12.74 4.94 15.39
CA THR A 103 13.77 4.43 16.30
C THR A 103 14.39 5.58 17.07
N LEU A 104 14.34 5.52 18.40
CA LEU A 104 14.90 6.57 19.27
C LEU A 104 15.40 6.00 20.60
N SER A 105 16.26 6.79 21.25
CA SER A 105 16.77 6.53 22.61
C SER A 105 15.98 7.34 23.62
N LEU A 106 15.37 6.67 24.59
CA LEU A 106 14.67 7.28 25.71
C LEU A 106 15.64 7.48 26.88
N THR A 107 15.58 8.66 27.51
CA THR A 107 16.42 9.03 28.65
C THR A 107 15.59 8.98 29.93
N GLU A 108 16.18 8.50 31.01
CA GLU A 108 15.52 8.41 32.32
C GLU A 108 14.94 9.75 32.78
N GLY A 109 13.71 9.72 33.31
CA GLY A 109 13.01 10.90 33.82
C GLY A 109 12.61 11.93 32.77
N THR A 110 12.55 11.56 31.49
CA THR A 110 12.17 12.47 30.41
C THR A 110 10.85 12.07 29.76
N ILE A 111 10.13 13.09 29.28
CA ILE A 111 8.99 12.91 28.38
C ILE A 111 9.48 13.12 26.94
N THR A 112 9.51 12.06 26.15
CA THR A 112 9.84 12.13 24.73
C THR A 112 8.56 12.16 23.90
N THR A 113 8.33 13.22 23.14
CA THR A 113 7.14 13.36 22.28
C THR A 113 7.49 13.09 20.82
N ILE A 114 6.76 12.18 20.19
CA ILE A 114 6.76 11.91 18.76
C ILE A 114 5.47 12.50 18.19
N SER A 115 5.60 13.65 17.53
CA SER A 115 4.48 14.42 16.99
C SER A 115 4.49 14.50 15.47
N GLY A 116 3.38 14.93 14.88
CA GLY A 116 3.25 15.08 13.43
C GLY A 116 3.14 13.73 12.71
N ILE A 117 2.76 12.67 13.45
CA ILE A 117 2.49 11.37 12.84
C ILE A 117 1.20 11.54 12.04
N PHE A 118 1.25 11.41 10.73
CA PHE A 118 0.05 11.35 9.90
C PHE A 118 0.09 10.06 9.09
N LEU A 119 -0.68 9.07 9.55
CA LEU A 119 -0.79 7.79 8.86
C LEU A 119 -1.31 8.02 7.45
N GLY A 120 -0.70 7.34 6.48
CA GLY A 120 -1.14 7.41 5.09
C GLY A 120 -2.59 6.95 4.95
N PRO A 121 -3.34 7.43 3.93
CA PRO A 121 -4.67 6.95 3.67
C PRO A 121 -4.71 5.42 3.62
N THR A 122 -5.78 4.80 4.12
CA THR A 122 -6.07 3.43 3.67
C THR A 122 -6.43 3.48 2.19
N ILE A 123 -6.23 2.36 1.50
CA ILE A 123 -6.52 2.25 0.08
C ILE A 123 -6.99 0.84 -0.23
N GLU A 124 -7.98 0.74 -1.10
CA GLU A 124 -8.55 -0.47 -1.66
C GLU A 124 -8.99 -0.18 -3.11
N VAL A 125 -9.07 -1.24 -3.91
CA VAL A 125 -9.66 -1.20 -5.26
C VAL A 125 -10.83 -2.16 -5.32
N THR A 126 -11.91 -1.77 -6.00
CA THR A 126 -13.09 -2.65 -6.18
C THR A 126 -12.78 -3.90 -6.99
N ALA A 127 -11.73 -3.87 -7.82
CA ALA A 127 -11.21 -5.00 -8.57
C ALA A 127 -9.71 -4.82 -8.84
N SER A 128 -8.93 -5.88 -8.73
CA SER A 128 -7.50 -5.90 -9.08
C SER A 128 -7.23 -6.25 -10.54
N ALA A 129 -8.23 -6.74 -11.27
CA ALA A 129 -8.16 -7.01 -12.70
C ALA A 129 -9.51 -6.66 -13.35
N ILE A 130 -9.47 -5.89 -14.43
CA ILE A 130 -10.65 -5.45 -15.20
C ILE A 130 -10.36 -5.52 -16.70
N GLN A 131 -11.39 -5.47 -17.53
CA GLN A 131 -11.25 -5.37 -18.98
C GLN A 131 -11.44 -3.93 -19.44
N ILE A 132 -10.89 -3.59 -20.61
CA ILE A 132 -11.17 -2.31 -21.25
C ILE A 132 -12.70 -2.15 -21.43
N GLY A 133 -13.24 -1.01 -21.01
CA GLY A 133 -14.70 -0.76 -20.96
C GLY A 133 -15.33 -0.92 -19.57
N ASP A 134 -14.67 -1.61 -18.65
CA ASP A 134 -15.10 -1.70 -17.25
C ASP A 134 -14.74 -0.42 -16.46
N THR A 135 -15.26 -0.34 -15.23
CA THR A 135 -14.92 0.70 -14.26
C THR A 135 -14.25 0.07 -13.04
N VAL A 136 -13.21 0.73 -12.52
CA VAL A 136 -12.60 0.41 -11.23
C VAL A 136 -12.66 1.64 -10.33
N THR A 137 -12.94 1.44 -9.06
CA THR A 137 -12.93 2.51 -8.06
C THR A 137 -11.82 2.25 -7.06
N THR A 138 -10.95 3.24 -6.86
CA THR A 138 -10.06 3.30 -5.69
C THR A 138 -10.76 4.03 -4.57
N LEU A 139 -10.63 3.55 -3.34
CA LEU A 139 -11.29 4.13 -2.17
C LEU A 139 -10.52 3.85 -0.90
N GLY A 140 -10.83 4.61 0.15
CA GLY A 140 -10.25 4.40 1.48
C GLY A 140 -10.67 5.48 2.46
N ALA A 141 -9.91 5.60 3.54
CA ALA A 141 -10.12 6.54 4.64
C ALA A 141 -8.85 7.31 4.98
N THR A 142 -9.00 8.54 5.47
CA THR A 142 -7.95 9.44 5.98
C THR A 142 -8.58 10.45 6.95
N ALA A 143 -7.87 11.51 7.34
CA ALA A 143 -8.42 12.55 8.19
C ALA A 143 -9.53 13.36 7.46
N PRO A 144 -10.63 13.75 8.14
CA PRO A 144 -11.75 14.45 7.52
C PRO A 144 -11.35 15.72 6.79
N GLY A 145 -11.94 15.95 5.62
CA GLY A 145 -11.68 17.14 4.80
C GLY A 145 -10.27 17.21 4.19
N SER A 146 -9.47 16.16 4.27
CA SER A 146 -8.13 16.13 3.68
C SER A 146 -8.17 16.04 2.15
N ASP A 147 -7.25 16.73 1.49
CA ASP A 147 -7.02 16.56 0.06
C ASP A 147 -6.16 15.33 -0.19
N VAL A 148 -6.74 14.32 -0.83
CA VAL A 148 -6.08 13.07 -1.19
C VAL A 148 -5.51 13.17 -2.60
N THR A 149 -4.20 13.00 -2.72
CA THR A 149 -3.51 12.85 -4.01
C THR A 149 -3.22 11.37 -4.25
N LEU A 150 -3.88 10.80 -5.24
CA LEU A 150 -3.66 9.45 -5.75
C LEU A 150 -2.60 9.50 -6.86
N PHE A 151 -1.56 8.69 -6.71
CA PHE A 151 -0.46 8.52 -7.66
C PHE A 151 -0.66 7.19 -8.38
N VAL A 152 -0.65 7.23 -9.71
CA VAL A 152 -0.84 6.05 -10.56
C VAL A 152 0.35 5.93 -11.50
N SER A 153 1.18 4.91 -11.25
CA SER A 153 2.32 4.55 -12.09
C SER A 153 1.92 3.40 -13.01
N SER A 154 1.87 3.67 -14.30
CA SER A 154 1.32 2.77 -15.31
C SER A 154 2.42 2.20 -16.20
N THR A 155 2.32 0.91 -16.50
CA THR A 155 3.04 0.24 -17.59
C THR A 155 2.02 -0.23 -18.60
N LEU A 156 1.94 0.46 -19.74
CA LEU A 156 0.91 0.29 -20.77
C LEU A 156 1.41 -0.64 -21.87
N THR A 157 0.48 -1.43 -22.43
CA THR A 157 0.69 -2.29 -23.59
C THR A 157 -0.11 -1.74 -24.77
N GLY A 158 0.59 -1.10 -25.70
CA GLY A 158 0.02 -0.57 -26.93
C GLY A 158 -0.13 -1.62 -28.04
N ALA A 159 -0.60 -1.16 -29.21
CA ALA A 159 -0.70 -1.99 -30.40
C ALA A 159 0.66 -2.64 -30.76
N GLY A 160 0.63 -3.91 -31.18
CA GLY A 160 1.85 -4.65 -31.51
C GLY A 160 2.74 -5.02 -30.32
N GLY A 161 2.24 -4.90 -29.08
CA GLY A 161 2.97 -5.29 -27.86
C GLY A 161 4.00 -4.27 -27.40
N VAL A 162 3.93 -3.02 -27.89
CA VAL A 162 4.83 -1.95 -27.46
C VAL A 162 4.53 -1.57 -26.01
N ILE A 163 5.55 -1.60 -25.15
CA ILE A 163 5.43 -1.25 -23.73
C ILE A 163 5.87 0.19 -23.49
N THR A 164 5.05 0.98 -22.80
CA THR A 164 5.35 2.36 -22.38
C THR A 164 5.05 2.57 -20.90
N SER A 165 5.67 3.58 -20.29
CA SER A 165 5.40 3.96 -18.90
C SER A 165 4.76 5.35 -18.83
N ALA A 166 3.77 5.51 -17.95
CA ALA A 166 3.09 6.78 -17.74
C ALA A 166 2.76 6.97 -16.25
N ASP A 167 3.15 8.10 -15.68
CA ASP A 167 2.79 8.50 -14.33
C ASP A 167 1.69 9.56 -14.38
N SER A 168 0.67 9.40 -13.54
CA SER A 168 -0.43 10.34 -13.42
C SER A 168 -0.78 10.59 -11.95
N THR A 169 -1.37 11.75 -11.69
CA THR A 169 -1.83 12.13 -10.35
C THR A 169 -3.26 12.63 -10.41
N PHE A 170 -4.03 12.28 -9.38
CA PHE A 170 -5.44 12.56 -9.30
C PHE A 170 -5.76 13.06 -7.90
N GLN A 171 -6.45 14.19 -7.81
CA GLN A 171 -6.88 14.74 -6.52
C GLN A 171 -8.36 14.48 -6.27
N VAL A 172 -8.69 14.19 -5.03
CA VAL A 172 -10.05 14.09 -4.48
C VAL A 172 -10.01 14.54 -3.02
N GLN A 173 -11.11 15.07 -2.51
CA GLN A 173 -11.21 15.47 -1.11
C GLN A 173 -11.93 14.36 -0.31
N ALA A 174 -11.42 14.05 0.87
CA ALA A 174 -12.09 13.18 1.83
C ALA A 174 -13.31 13.89 2.43
N ASP A 175 -14.40 13.16 2.64
CA ASP A 175 -15.61 13.71 3.22
C ASP A 175 -15.48 13.95 4.74
N GLY A 176 -16.60 14.33 5.38
CA GLY A 176 -16.65 14.60 6.83
C GLY A 176 -16.40 13.37 7.70
N ASP A 177 -16.56 12.16 7.14
CA ASP A 177 -16.26 10.89 7.80
C ASP A 177 -14.84 10.40 7.47
N GLY A 178 -14.08 11.19 6.71
CA GLY A 178 -12.72 10.86 6.27
C GLY A 178 -12.66 9.87 5.11
N LEU A 179 -13.79 9.55 4.47
CA LEU A 179 -13.83 8.62 3.34
C LEU A 179 -13.50 9.34 2.04
N TRP A 180 -12.78 8.67 1.15
CA TRP A 180 -12.46 9.17 -0.17
C TRP A 180 -12.64 8.07 -1.22
N SER A 181 -12.99 8.48 -2.44
CA SER A 181 -13.09 7.54 -3.57
C SER A 181 -12.83 8.21 -4.91
N ARG A 182 -12.30 7.45 -5.87
CA ARG A 182 -12.01 7.89 -7.22
C ARG A 182 -12.31 6.76 -8.20
N ALA A 183 -13.28 6.97 -9.08
CA ALA A 183 -13.60 6.04 -10.15
C ALA A 183 -12.76 6.30 -11.41
N PHE A 184 -12.41 5.23 -12.11
CA PHE A 184 -11.70 5.22 -13.38
C PHE A 184 -12.44 4.34 -14.38
N ILE A 185 -12.65 4.86 -15.59
CA ILE A 185 -13.00 4.04 -16.73
C ILE A 185 -11.71 3.40 -17.22
N ALA A 186 -11.70 2.08 -17.44
CA ALA A 186 -10.51 1.34 -17.84
C ALA A 186 -9.86 1.91 -19.12
N SER A 187 -10.65 2.50 -20.02
CA SER A 187 -10.16 3.18 -21.23
C SER A 187 -9.20 4.33 -20.94
N ASP A 188 -9.39 5.03 -19.83
CA ASP A 188 -8.59 6.21 -19.46
C ASP A 188 -7.27 5.81 -18.81
N LEU A 189 -7.22 4.62 -18.21
CA LEU A 189 -5.99 4.01 -17.70
C LEU A 189 -5.19 3.39 -18.85
N GLY A 190 -5.87 2.73 -19.80
CA GLY A 190 -5.27 1.99 -20.90
C GLY A 190 -4.93 0.54 -20.52
N VAL A 191 -4.70 -0.31 -21.52
CA VAL A 191 -4.32 -1.72 -21.29
C VAL A 191 -2.94 -1.77 -20.66
N GLY A 192 -2.77 -2.56 -19.60
CA GLY A 192 -1.50 -2.67 -18.89
C GLY A 192 -1.66 -2.90 -17.39
N THR A 193 -0.64 -2.51 -16.64
CA THR A 193 -0.62 -2.58 -15.17
C THR A 193 -0.50 -1.19 -14.58
N HIS A 194 -1.20 -0.96 -13.47
CA HIS A 194 -1.28 0.33 -12.79
C HIS A 194 -1.03 0.15 -11.30
N ASP A 195 0.09 0.67 -10.82
CA ASP A 195 0.41 0.72 -9.40
C ASP A 195 -0.14 2.01 -8.79
N MET A 196 -0.98 1.88 -7.77
CA MET A 196 -1.75 2.95 -7.17
C MET A 196 -1.40 3.11 -5.69
N ARG A 197 -1.10 4.34 -5.27
CA ARG A 197 -0.87 4.71 -3.87
C ARG A 197 -1.29 6.16 -3.63
N ALA A 198 -1.65 6.51 -2.41
CA ALA A 198 -2.20 7.82 -2.07
C ALA A 198 -1.42 8.52 -0.95
N LYS A 199 -1.49 9.85 -0.93
CA LYS A 199 -1.15 10.72 0.22
C LYS A 199 -2.32 11.63 0.52
N ALA A 200 -2.43 12.07 1.77
CA ALA A 200 -3.37 13.09 2.20
C ALA A 200 -2.64 14.35 2.67
N ALA A 201 -3.24 15.50 2.41
CA ALA A 201 -2.93 16.78 3.03
C ALA A 201 -4.12 17.18 3.91
N SER A 202 -3.91 17.29 5.21
CA SER A 202 -4.96 17.74 6.15
C SER A 202 -5.31 19.21 5.91
N PRO A 203 -6.47 19.70 6.39
CA PRO A 203 -6.79 21.13 6.39
C PRO A 203 -5.74 22.03 7.09
N ASP A 204 -4.94 21.46 8.00
CA ASP A 204 -3.85 22.14 8.71
C ASP A 204 -2.47 21.96 8.03
N ASP A 205 -2.45 21.65 6.72
CA ASP A 205 -1.24 21.45 5.89
C ASP A 205 -0.28 20.33 6.33
N GLN A 206 -0.70 19.43 7.23
CA GLN A 206 0.04 18.21 7.53
C GLN A 206 -0.04 17.23 6.35
N ILE A 207 1.11 16.68 5.95
CA ILE A 207 1.20 15.71 4.86
C ILE A 207 1.41 14.32 5.42
N SER A 208 0.61 13.36 4.97
CA SER A 208 0.71 11.97 5.38
C SER A 208 1.89 11.24 4.74
N GLU A 209 2.25 10.11 5.33
CA GLU A 209 2.98 9.06 4.64
C GLU A 209 2.17 8.51 3.43
N PHE A 210 2.82 7.75 2.55
CA PHE A 210 2.09 7.01 1.51
C PHE A 210 1.23 5.90 2.11
N SER A 211 0.08 5.64 1.49
CA SER A 211 -0.70 4.42 1.68
C SER A 211 0.09 3.16 1.31
N ASN A 212 -0.54 2.00 1.47
CA ASN A 212 -0.09 0.79 0.77
C ASN A 212 -0.13 1.00 -0.76
N THR A 213 0.63 0.19 -1.50
CA THR A 213 0.57 0.16 -2.97
C THR A 213 -0.33 -0.97 -3.41
N LEU A 214 -1.33 -0.67 -4.23
CA LEU A 214 -2.18 -1.66 -4.89
C LEU A 214 -1.85 -1.73 -6.37
N ARG A 215 -2.14 -2.87 -6.99
CA ARG A 215 -2.00 -3.05 -8.43
C ARG A 215 -3.36 -3.35 -9.04
N VAL A 216 -3.67 -2.65 -10.14
CA VAL A 216 -4.79 -2.95 -11.03
C VAL A 216 -4.23 -3.37 -12.38
N GLU A 217 -4.72 -4.46 -12.92
CA GLU A 217 -4.45 -4.92 -14.28
C GLU A 217 -5.64 -4.59 -15.17
N VAL A 218 -5.38 -3.92 -16.29
CA VAL A 218 -6.38 -3.66 -17.33
C VAL A 218 -6.04 -4.54 -18.52
N ALA A 219 -6.87 -5.53 -18.77
CA ALA A 219 -6.75 -6.38 -19.94
C ALA A 219 -7.39 -5.72 -21.16
N ALA A 220 -6.86 -6.02 -22.34
CA ALA A 220 -7.57 -5.74 -23.58
C ALA A 220 -8.93 -6.44 -23.57
N ALA A 221 -9.91 -5.89 -24.29
CA ALA A 221 -11.12 -6.64 -24.58
C ALA A 221 -10.71 -7.97 -25.23
N PRO A 222 -11.38 -9.09 -24.89
CA PRO A 222 -11.15 -10.33 -25.60
C PRO A 222 -11.36 -10.07 -27.09
N ASP A 223 -10.45 -10.58 -27.92
CA ASP A 223 -10.65 -10.55 -29.36
C ASP A 223 -12.01 -11.21 -29.62
N ALA A 224 -12.95 -10.48 -30.23
CA ALA A 224 -14.31 -10.94 -30.53
C ALA A 224 -14.31 -12.27 -31.29
N CYS A 225 -13.19 -12.54 -31.95
CA CYS A 225 -12.95 -13.70 -32.75
C CYS A 225 -12.22 -14.85 -32.04
N THR A 226 -11.93 -14.71 -30.74
CA THR A 226 -11.28 -15.77 -29.95
C THR A 226 -12.21 -16.98 -29.90
N GLY A 227 -11.74 -18.12 -30.42
CA GLY A 227 -12.53 -19.35 -30.47
C GLY A 227 -13.57 -19.40 -31.59
N MET A 228 -13.63 -18.38 -32.44
CA MET A 228 -14.46 -18.41 -33.66
C MET A 228 -13.81 -19.29 -34.72
N SER A 229 -14.65 -19.77 -35.65
CA SER A 229 -14.20 -20.59 -36.77
C SER A 229 -13.19 -19.82 -37.63
N PRO A 230 -12.14 -20.47 -38.18
CA PRO A 230 -11.21 -19.81 -39.09
C PRO A 230 -11.88 -19.17 -40.32
N GLY A 231 -13.07 -19.66 -40.71
CA GLY A 231 -13.87 -19.09 -41.80
C GLY A 231 -14.75 -17.91 -41.40
N ASP A 232 -14.90 -17.61 -40.10
CA ASP A 232 -15.69 -16.50 -39.57
C ASP A 232 -14.78 -15.26 -39.47
N ILE A 233 -14.75 -14.49 -40.55
CA ILE A 233 -13.82 -13.38 -40.76
C ILE A 233 -14.30 -12.14 -40.00
N ASN A 234 -15.62 -11.95 -39.89
CA ASN A 234 -16.21 -10.81 -39.16
C ASN A 234 -16.48 -11.11 -37.68
N CYS A 235 -16.38 -12.37 -37.27
CA CYS A 235 -16.48 -12.86 -35.91
C CYS A 235 -17.88 -12.71 -35.30
N ASP A 236 -18.91 -12.89 -36.13
CA ASP A 236 -20.32 -12.84 -35.71
C ASP A 236 -20.87 -14.19 -35.22
N GLY A 237 -20.03 -15.23 -35.23
CA GLY A 237 -20.37 -16.59 -34.82
C GLY A 237 -20.92 -17.47 -35.94
N SER A 238 -21.03 -16.94 -37.16
CA SER A 238 -21.44 -17.67 -38.36
C SER A 238 -20.41 -17.54 -39.46
N VAL A 239 -20.32 -18.54 -40.33
CA VAL A 239 -19.56 -18.47 -41.59
C VAL A 239 -20.55 -18.43 -42.73
N ASN A 240 -20.72 -17.25 -43.32
CA ASN A 240 -21.76 -17.03 -44.33
C ASN A 240 -21.33 -16.05 -45.43
N LEU A 241 -22.31 -15.52 -46.17
CA LEU A 241 -22.09 -14.63 -47.30
C LEU A 241 -21.40 -13.31 -46.91
N ILE A 242 -21.51 -12.87 -45.66
CA ILE A 242 -20.84 -11.68 -45.14
C ILE A 242 -19.33 -11.94 -45.06
N ASP A 243 -18.90 -13.06 -44.45
CA ASP A 243 -17.48 -13.44 -44.42
C ASP A 243 -16.92 -13.59 -45.81
N PHE A 244 -17.67 -14.27 -46.69
CA PHE A 244 -17.29 -14.42 -48.08
C PHE A 244 -17.11 -13.08 -48.78
N SER A 245 -18.00 -12.10 -48.51
CA SER A 245 -17.88 -10.75 -49.08
C SER A 245 -16.61 -10.04 -48.61
N ILE A 246 -16.19 -10.24 -47.37
CA ILE A 246 -14.94 -9.69 -46.83
C ILE A 246 -13.75 -10.38 -47.48
N MET A 247 -13.74 -11.71 -47.59
CA MET A 247 -12.67 -12.44 -48.26
C MET A 247 -12.53 -12.02 -49.73
N LEU A 248 -13.65 -11.83 -50.44
CA LEU A 248 -13.63 -11.34 -51.82
C LEU A 248 -13.06 -9.93 -51.95
N PHE A 249 -13.25 -9.07 -50.95
CA PHE A 249 -12.61 -7.75 -50.92
C PHE A 249 -11.08 -7.85 -50.88
N PHE A 250 -10.54 -8.86 -50.17
CA PHE A 250 -9.11 -9.12 -50.07
C PHE A 250 -8.56 -10.09 -51.12
N TRP A 251 -9.38 -10.52 -52.10
CA TRP A 251 -9.00 -11.53 -53.07
C TRP A 251 -7.73 -11.18 -53.85
N GLN A 252 -6.81 -12.15 -53.97
CA GLN A 252 -5.48 -12.04 -54.58
C GLN A 252 -4.54 -11.01 -53.94
N GLN A 253 -4.91 -10.40 -52.81
CA GLN A 253 -4.00 -9.53 -52.08
C GLN A 253 -2.92 -10.36 -51.39
N THR A 254 -1.69 -9.87 -51.49
CA THR A 254 -0.54 -10.40 -50.75
C THR A 254 -0.38 -9.64 -49.45
N SER A 255 -0.27 -10.34 -48.32
CA SER A 255 -0.21 -9.76 -46.98
C SER A 255 -1.37 -8.77 -46.73
N PRO A 256 -2.63 -9.25 -46.78
CA PRO A 256 -3.81 -8.40 -46.63
C PRO A 256 -3.79 -7.67 -45.27
N SER A 257 -4.33 -6.44 -45.23
CA SER A 257 -4.41 -5.68 -43.97
C SER A 257 -5.31 -6.36 -42.93
N ASN A 258 -6.29 -7.15 -43.37
CA ASN A 258 -7.02 -8.08 -42.53
C ASN A 258 -6.43 -9.50 -42.68
N ALA A 259 -5.60 -9.89 -41.72
CA ALA A 259 -4.97 -11.21 -41.71
C ALA A 259 -5.98 -12.37 -41.67
N ARG A 260 -7.22 -12.16 -41.22
CA ARG A 260 -8.26 -13.21 -41.16
C ARG A 260 -8.80 -13.61 -42.54
N ALA A 261 -8.61 -12.78 -43.55
CA ALA A 261 -9.00 -13.12 -44.92
C ALA A 261 -8.06 -14.17 -45.55
N ASP A 262 -6.83 -14.26 -45.06
CA ASP A 262 -5.84 -15.28 -45.40
C ASP A 262 -5.93 -16.40 -44.34
N ILE A 263 -6.91 -17.28 -44.53
CA ILE A 263 -7.34 -18.28 -43.55
C ILE A 263 -6.24 -19.33 -43.34
N ASN A 264 -5.49 -19.66 -44.39
CA ASN A 264 -4.38 -20.62 -44.29
C ASN A 264 -3.02 -19.97 -43.90
N ALA A 265 -2.97 -18.64 -43.79
CA ALA A 265 -1.79 -17.83 -43.44
C ALA A 265 -0.61 -18.00 -44.42
N ASP A 266 -0.88 -18.24 -45.71
CA ASP A 266 0.15 -18.37 -46.76
C ASP A 266 0.57 -17.02 -47.37
N SER A 267 0.05 -15.92 -46.81
CA SER A 267 0.22 -14.53 -47.24
C SER A 267 -0.49 -14.18 -48.54
N VAL A 268 -1.35 -15.03 -49.11
CA VAL A 268 -2.09 -14.75 -50.36
C VAL A 268 -3.54 -15.23 -50.28
N VAL A 269 -4.49 -14.30 -50.27
CA VAL A 269 -5.92 -14.68 -50.28
C VAL A 269 -6.33 -15.28 -51.62
N ASN A 270 -6.63 -16.57 -51.65
CA ASN A 270 -6.92 -17.30 -52.89
C ASN A 270 -7.96 -18.42 -52.71
N ILE A 271 -8.05 -19.31 -53.70
CA ILE A 271 -9.03 -20.41 -53.73
C ILE A 271 -8.84 -21.40 -52.58
N VAL A 272 -7.64 -21.51 -52.03
CA VAL A 272 -7.36 -22.35 -50.86
C VAL A 272 -8.08 -21.78 -49.63
N ASP A 273 -7.99 -20.48 -49.37
CA ASP A 273 -8.76 -19.82 -48.29
C ASP A 273 -10.25 -20.01 -48.47
N PHE A 274 -10.75 -19.79 -49.69
CA PHE A 274 -12.17 -20.01 -49.99
C PHE A 274 -12.62 -21.45 -49.71
N SER A 275 -11.78 -22.44 -50.05
CA SER A 275 -12.10 -23.84 -49.78
C SER A 275 -12.19 -24.15 -48.29
N ILE A 276 -11.35 -23.51 -47.46
CA ILE A 276 -11.39 -23.64 -46.01
C ILE A 276 -12.62 -22.92 -45.44
N MET A 277 -12.95 -21.72 -45.93
CA MET A 277 -14.17 -21.03 -45.55
C MET A 277 -15.42 -21.90 -45.82
N LEU A 278 -15.52 -22.48 -47.02
CA LEU A 278 -16.64 -23.36 -47.36
C LEU A 278 -16.73 -24.61 -46.49
N PHE A 279 -15.58 -25.16 -46.08
CA PHE A 279 -15.56 -26.28 -45.13
C PHE A 279 -16.20 -25.89 -43.79
N HIS A 280 -16.02 -24.65 -43.37
CA HIS A 280 -16.55 -24.10 -42.12
C HIS A 280 -17.93 -23.43 -42.26
N TRP A 281 -18.56 -23.48 -43.43
CA TRP A 281 -19.81 -22.78 -43.73
C TRP A 281 -20.97 -23.18 -42.79
N THR A 282 -21.66 -22.19 -42.22
CA THR A 282 -22.78 -22.43 -41.29
C THR A 282 -24.14 -21.94 -41.80
N GLY A 283 -24.20 -21.14 -42.86
CA GLY A 283 -25.46 -20.67 -43.46
C GLY A 283 -25.45 -19.20 -43.77
#